data_AF-A0A9W8RPS0-F1
#
_entry.id   AF-A0A9W8RPS0-F1
#
_cell.length_a   1.000
_cell.length_b   1.000
_cell.length_c   1.000
_cell.angle_alpha   90.00
_cell.angle_beta   90.00
_cell.angle_gamma   90.00
#
_symmetry.space_group_name_H-M   'P 1'
#
loop_
_entity.id
_entity.type
_entity.pdbx_description
1 polymer ?
#
loop_
_entity_poly.entity_id
_entity_poly.type
_entity_poly.pdbx_seq_one_letter_code
_entity_poly.pdbx_strand_id
1 'polypeptide(L)'
;ISQSLDIWKLHVGPNKQSGIEQTSGLPYTLITLLANLDSPDVEDELLQWPGELADEFMQVHLWEAFKCAGILHSRALVGQARASSTPPTTRVKTEVMRMKVFAAVQAIIGSGTFNFRQPLAKAILYPLFIAGLLAENAQEQRLTRVAFQYLMENGEERTEQVVLDIITKIWKNGRDGDEVSKLMMATEAAAELNVELHLY
;
A
#
# COMPACT_ATOMS: atom_id res chain seq x y z
N ILE A 1 20.55 2.01 16.32
CA ILE A 1 19.85 0.70 16.45
C ILE A 1 18.37 1.03 16.42
N SER A 2 17.77 0.97 15.24
CA SER A 2 16.36 1.31 15.03
C SER A 2 15.50 0.20 15.63
N GLN A 3 14.63 0.54 16.60
CA GLN A 3 13.61 -0.38 17.11
C GLN A 3 12.56 -0.57 16.03
N SER A 4 12.85 -1.52 15.15
CA SER A 4 12.03 -1.96 14.04
C SER A 4 10.79 -2.71 14.54
N LEU A 5 9.60 -2.25 14.15
CA LEU A 5 8.48 -3.06 13.64
C LEU A 5 7.81 -4.15 14.51
N ASP A 6 8.14 -4.34 15.79
CA ASP A 6 7.54 -5.42 16.61
C ASP A 6 6.18 -5.09 17.28
N ILE A 7 5.55 -3.95 16.96
CA ILE A 7 4.26 -3.55 17.54
C ILE A 7 3.16 -4.57 17.18
N TRP A 8 3.28 -5.21 16.01
CA TRP A 8 2.36 -6.23 15.49
C TRP A 8 2.46 -7.57 16.20
N LYS A 9 3.67 -8.08 16.48
CA LYS A 9 3.80 -9.32 17.27
C LYS A 9 3.19 -9.20 18.67
N LEU A 10 3.11 -7.97 19.19
CA LEU A 10 2.53 -7.68 20.49
C LEU A 10 1.00 -7.47 20.43
N HIS A 11 0.44 -7.00 19.31
CA HIS A 11 -1.00 -6.75 19.15
C HIS A 11 -1.77 -7.87 18.42
N VAL A 12 -1.08 -8.69 17.63
CA VAL A 12 -1.56 -9.96 17.08
C VAL A 12 -1.41 -11.03 18.17
N GLY A 13 -2.11 -10.84 19.27
CA GLY A 13 -2.31 -11.92 20.23
C GLY A 13 -3.14 -13.05 19.58
N PRO A 14 -3.13 -14.27 20.14
CA PRO A 14 -3.81 -15.46 19.61
C PRO A 14 -5.35 -15.38 19.45
N ASN A 15 -5.96 -14.21 19.65
CA ASN A 15 -7.41 -14.02 19.77
C ASN A 15 -8.05 -13.16 18.65
N LYS A 16 -7.34 -12.78 17.58
CA LYS A 16 -7.86 -11.92 16.50
C LYS A 16 -7.58 -12.49 15.12
N GLN A 17 -8.13 -13.67 14.83
CA GLN A 17 -7.97 -14.38 13.55
C GLN A 17 -9.09 -14.11 12.53
N SER A 18 -10.10 -13.31 12.87
CA SER A 18 -11.23 -12.97 11.99
C SER A 18 -11.85 -11.63 12.35
N GLY A 19 -12.60 -11.06 11.41
CA GLY A 19 -13.29 -9.78 11.58
C GLY A 19 -12.42 -8.56 11.26
N ILE A 20 -12.99 -7.37 11.49
CA ILE A 20 -12.42 -6.09 11.08
C ILE A 20 -11.76 -5.39 12.27
N GLU A 21 -10.53 -4.93 12.07
CA GLU A 21 -9.82 -4.08 13.02
C GLU A 21 -10.42 -2.67 12.97
N GLN A 22 -10.86 -2.16 14.12
CA GLN A 22 -11.71 -0.96 14.20
C GLN A 22 -10.99 0.33 13.82
N THR A 23 -9.66 0.38 13.97
CA THR A 23 -8.86 1.58 13.72
C THR A 23 -8.54 1.72 12.24
N SER A 24 -8.17 0.66 11.55
CA SER A 24 -7.79 0.68 10.14
C SER A 24 -8.97 0.40 9.22
N GLY A 25 -10.02 -0.25 9.74
CA GLY A 25 -11.10 -0.81 8.95
C GLY A 25 -10.64 -1.99 8.09
N LEU A 26 -9.45 -2.57 8.34
CA LEU A 26 -8.92 -3.72 7.62
C LEU A 26 -9.25 -5.04 8.34
N PRO A 27 -9.46 -6.14 7.60
CA PRO A 27 -9.52 -7.47 8.14
C PRO A 27 -8.25 -7.86 8.87
N TYR A 28 -8.36 -8.48 10.04
CA TYR A 28 -7.20 -9.04 10.72
C TYR A 28 -6.45 -10.07 9.86
N THR A 29 -7.18 -10.82 9.03
CA THR A 29 -6.62 -11.78 8.08
C THR A 29 -5.74 -11.09 7.04
N LEU A 30 -6.15 -9.91 6.53
CA LEU A 30 -5.34 -9.11 5.61
C LEU A 30 -4.14 -8.47 6.32
N ILE A 31 -4.33 -7.90 7.51
CA ILE A 31 -3.25 -7.33 8.32
C ILE A 31 -2.16 -8.39 8.59
N THR A 32 -2.55 -9.62 8.88
CA THR A 32 -1.60 -10.72 9.14
C THR A 32 -0.73 -11.02 7.92
N LEU A 33 -1.29 -10.95 6.71
CA LEU A 33 -0.52 -11.11 5.47
C LEU A 33 0.41 -9.91 5.23
N LEU A 34 -0.07 -8.69 5.47
CA LEU A 34 0.73 -7.46 5.33
C LEU A 34 1.88 -7.37 6.34
N ALA A 35 1.74 -7.99 7.51
CA ALA A 35 2.82 -8.08 8.50
C ALA A 35 3.96 -9.02 8.10
N ASN A 36 3.79 -9.85 7.06
CA ASN A 36 4.76 -10.86 6.60
C ASN A 36 5.14 -10.68 5.12
N LEU A 37 5.25 -9.43 4.64
CA LEU A 37 5.49 -9.12 3.23
C LEU A 37 6.86 -9.54 2.69
N ASP A 38 7.81 -9.88 3.56
CA ASP A 38 9.12 -10.43 3.22
C ASP A 38 9.08 -11.95 3.00
N SER A 39 7.96 -12.62 3.32
CA SER A 39 7.78 -14.05 3.07
C SER A 39 7.73 -14.35 1.57
N PRO A 40 8.43 -15.39 1.08
CA PRO A 40 8.43 -15.79 -0.33
C PRO A 40 7.04 -16.19 -0.87
N ASP A 41 6.12 -16.57 0.00
CA ASP A 41 4.82 -17.12 -0.37
C ASP A 41 3.67 -16.11 -0.21
N VAL A 42 3.94 -14.94 0.39
CA VAL A 42 2.92 -13.93 0.73
C VAL A 42 2.16 -13.39 -0.48
N GLU A 43 2.81 -13.31 -1.66
CA GLU A 43 2.12 -12.88 -2.87
C GLU A 43 1.03 -13.87 -3.28
N ASP A 44 1.30 -15.17 -3.21
CA ASP A 44 0.33 -16.20 -3.54
C ASP A 44 -0.79 -16.24 -2.49
N GLU A 45 -0.44 -16.08 -1.21
CA GLU A 45 -1.42 -15.96 -0.12
C GLU A 45 -2.33 -14.74 -0.29
N LEU A 46 -1.78 -13.57 -0.65
CA LEU A 46 -2.56 -12.36 -0.94
C LEU A 46 -3.44 -12.53 -2.19
N LEU A 47 -2.98 -13.24 -3.21
CA LEU A 47 -3.78 -13.53 -4.41
C LEU A 47 -4.95 -14.47 -4.11
N GLN A 48 -4.75 -15.42 -3.18
CA GLN A 48 -5.77 -16.39 -2.75
C GLN A 48 -6.64 -15.88 -1.59
N TRP A 49 -6.32 -14.73 -1.01
CA TRP A 49 -7.05 -14.19 0.12
C TRP A 49 -8.53 -13.96 -0.24
N PRO A 50 -9.47 -14.60 0.47
CA PRO A 50 -10.87 -14.67 0.06
C PRO A 50 -11.68 -13.39 0.33
N GLY A 51 -11.12 -12.45 1.09
CA GLY A 51 -11.85 -11.30 1.63
C GLY A 51 -12.54 -11.60 2.96
N GLU A 52 -13.35 -10.66 3.41
CA GLU A 52 -14.25 -10.78 4.56
C GLU A 52 -15.64 -10.22 4.19
N LEU A 53 -16.65 -10.40 5.04
CA LEU A 53 -17.93 -9.72 4.88
C LEU A 53 -17.81 -8.25 5.36
N ALA A 54 -18.09 -7.31 4.47
CA ALA A 54 -18.09 -5.87 4.78
C ALA A 54 -19.48 -5.38 5.19
N ASP A 55 -19.51 -4.37 6.06
CA ASP A 55 -20.73 -3.60 6.34
C ASP A 55 -20.97 -2.54 5.26
N GLU A 56 -19.91 -2.06 4.60
CA GLU A 56 -19.96 -1.05 3.55
C GLU A 56 -19.14 -1.43 2.31
N PHE A 57 -19.66 -1.13 1.11
CA PHE A 57 -18.95 -1.41 -0.16
C PHE A 57 -17.59 -0.70 -0.26
N MET A 58 -17.44 0.48 0.35
CA MET A 58 -16.17 1.20 0.36
C MET A 58 -15.06 0.42 1.08
N GLN A 59 -15.40 -0.36 2.12
CA GLN A 59 -14.43 -1.20 2.82
C GLN A 59 -13.86 -2.27 1.88
N VAL A 60 -14.70 -2.88 1.05
CA VAL A 60 -14.24 -3.86 0.04
C VAL A 60 -13.20 -3.24 -0.89
N HIS A 61 -13.45 -2.02 -1.38
CA HIS A 61 -12.48 -1.31 -2.22
C HIS A 61 -11.20 -0.96 -1.46
N LEU A 62 -11.30 -0.58 -0.19
CA LEU A 62 -10.12 -0.34 0.65
C LEU A 62 -9.26 -1.61 0.75
N TRP A 63 -9.88 -2.74 1.04
CA TRP A 63 -9.18 -4.02 1.19
C TRP A 63 -8.52 -4.45 -0.11
N GLU A 64 -9.21 -4.26 -1.24
CA GLU A 64 -8.61 -4.51 -2.56
C GLU A 64 -7.40 -3.60 -2.83
N ALA A 65 -7.47 -2.32 -2.46
CA ALA A 65 -6.34 -1.40 -2.59
C ALA A 65 -5.14 -1.87 -1.73
N PHE A 66 -5.38 -2.24 -0.47
CA PHE A 66 -4.36 -2.77 0.44
C PHE A 66 -3.77 -4.09 -0.04
N LYS A 67 -4.60 -5.03 -0.50
CA LYS A 67 -4.14 -6.31 -1.05
C LYS A 67 -3.24 -6.11 -2.26
N CYS A 68 -3.66 -5.28 -3.22
CA CYS A 68 -2.87 -4.98 -4.41
C CYS A 68 -1.57 -4.26 -4.06
N ALA A 69 -1.59 -3.33 -3.11
CA ALA A 69 -0.39 -2.66 -2.60
C ALA A 69 0.54 -3.60 -1.83
N GLY A 70 0.00 -4.51 -1.02
CA GLY A 70 0.76 -5.57 -0.36
C GLY A 70 1.49 -6.46 -1.35
N ILE A 71 0.80 -6.91 -2.41
CA ILE A 71 1.45 -7.66 -3.50
C ILE A 71 2.60 -6.86 -4.08
N LEU A 72 2.37 -5.60 -4.45
CA LEU A 72 3.41 -4.72 -5.00
C LEU A 72 4.61 -4.56 -4.05
N HIS A 73 4.35 -4.36 -2.76
CA HIS A 73 5.37 -4.20 -1.73
C HIS A 73 6.18 -5.50 -1.56
N SER A 74 5.53 -6.66 -1.49
CA SER A 74 6.25 -7.94 -1.39
C SER A 74 7.10 -8.22 -2.62
N ARG A 75 6.68 -7.81 -3.84
CA ARG A 75 7.53 -7.94 -5.04
C ARG A 75 8.83 -7.18 -4.89
N ALA A 76 8.75 -5.97 -4.36
CA ALA A 76 9.93 -5.14 -4.17
C ALA A 76 10.88 -5.79 -3.15
N LEU A 77 10.35 -6.29 -2.02
CA LEU A 77 11.15 -6.95 -0.97
C LEU A 77 11.76 -8.29 -1.43
N VAL A 78 10.94 -9.18 -2.03
CA VAL A 78 11.32 -10.55 -2.39
C VAL A 78 12.01 -10.63 -3.77
N GLY A 79 11.73 -9.67 -4.67
CA GLY A 79 12.27 -9.62 -6.03
C GLY A 79 13.80 -9.61 -6.08
N GLN A 80 14.46 -9.11 -5.05
CA GLN A 80 15.92 -9.20 -4.91
C GLN A 80 16.41 -10.61 -4.54
N ALA A 81 15.68 -11.33 -3.70
CA ALA A 81 16.05 -12.68 -3.25
C ALA A 81 15.83 -13.74 -4.34
N ARG A 82 14.89 -13.49 -5.28
CA ARG A 82 14.48 -14.43 -6.34
C ARG A 82 15.02 -14.11 -7.74
N ALA A 83 15.98 -13.19 -7.89
CA ALA A 83 16.59 -12.87 -9.20
C ALA A 83 17.24 -14.07 -9.92
N SER A 84 17.37 -15.22 -9.24
CA SER A 84 17.88 -16.49 -9.74
C SER A 84 16.82 -17.53 -10.11
N SER A 85 15.51 -17.28 -9.89
CA SER A 85 14.44 -18.21 -10.26
C SER A 85 13.49 -17.65 -11.31
N THR A 86 13.10 -18.50 -12.25
CA THR A 86 12.18 -18.16 -13.35
C THR A 86 10.87 -17.64 -12.76
N PRO A 87 10.40 -16.44 -13.15
CA PRO A 87 9.14 -15.91 -12.63
C PRO A 87 8.00 -16.86 -13.03
N PRO A 88 7.04 -17.12 -12.12
CA PRO A 88 5.89 -17.95 -12.43
C PRO A 88 5.13 -17.34 -13.61
N THR A 89 4.81 -18.17 -14.60
CA THR A 89 4.19 -17.78 -15.89
C THR A 89 2.79 -17.17 -15.75
N THR A 90 2.21 -17.18 -14.55
CA THR A 90 0.86 -16.71 -14.23
C THR A 90 0.83 -15.42 -13.39
N ARG A 91 1.97 -14.81 -13.10
CA ARG A 91 2.04 -13.60 -12.26
C ARG A 91 1.36 -12.40 -12.94
N VAL A 92 0.39 -11.80 -12.26
CA VAL A 92 -0.26 -10.56 -12.76
C VAL A 92 0.78 -9.45 -12.84
N LYS A 93 0.83 -8.69 -13.93
CA LYS A 93 1.87 -7.67 -14.13
C LYS A 93 1.78 -6.51 -13.13
N THR A 94 2.91 -5.89 -12.80
CA THR A 94 3.03 -4.82 -11.79
C THR A 94 2.19 -3.61 -12.16
N GLU A 95 2.20 -3.18 -13.42
CA GLU A 95 1.40 -2.08 -13.94
C GLU A 95 -0.11 -2.34 -13.79
N VAL A 96 -0.55 -3.58 -13.96
CA VAL A 96 -1.94 -3.98 -13.76
C VAL A 96 -2.32 -3.89 -12.30
N MET A 97 -1.43 -4.31 -11.40
CA MET A 97 -1.68 -4.26 -9.95
C MET A 97 -1.73 -2.82 -9.44
N ARG A 98 -0.87 -1.93 -9.96
CA ARG A 98 -0.95 -0.48 -9.71
C ARG A 98 -2.26 0.12 -10.19
N MET A 99 -2.72 -0.25 -11.38
CA MET A 99 -4.03 0.21 -11.88
C MET A 99 -5.19 -0.24 -11.00
N LYS A 100 -5.14 -1.46 -10.44
CA LYS A 100 -6.15 -1.94 -9.48
C LYS A 100 -6.17 -1.11 -8.20
N VAL A 101 -5.00 -0.70 -7.68
CA VAL A 101 -4.93 0.23 -6.54
C VAL A 101 -5.64 1.54 -6.88
N PHE A 102 -5.28 2.18 -8.00
CA PHE A 102 -5.89 3.47 -8.36
C PHE A 102 -7.39 3.36 -8.64
N ALA A 103 -7.84 2.29 -9.29
CA ALA A 103 -9.26 2.06 -9.54
C ALA A 103 -10.05 1.87 -8.24
N ALA A 104 -9.50 1.11 -7.29
CA ALA A 104 -10.13 0.92 -5.98
C ALA A 104 -10.21 2.23 -5.18
N VAL A 105 -9.11 3.00 -5.15
CA VAL A 105 -9.08 4.33 -4.51
C VAL A 105 -10.08 5.30 -5.17
N GLN A 106 -10.13 5.31 -6.49
CA GLN A 106 -11.09 6.15 -7.22
C GLN A 106 -12.54 5.76 -6.90
N ALA A 107 -12.85 4.47 -6.75
CA ALA A 107 -14.18 4.01 -6.36
C ALA A 107 -14.55 4.47 -4.94
N ILE A 108 -13.59 4.46 -4.01
CA ILE A 108 -13.79 4.98 -2.65
C ILE A 108 -14.12 6.48 -2.68
N ILE A 109 -13.30 7.28 -3.37
CA ILE A 109 -13.50 8.74 -3.45
C ILE A 109 -14.83 9.06 -4.18
N GLY A 110 -15.08 8.37 -5.31
CA GLY A 110 -16.26 8.58 -6.14
C GLY A 110 -17.59 8.19 -5.49
N SER A 111 -17.56 7.43 -4.39
CA SER A 111 -18.78 7.12 -3.62
C SER A 111 -19.42 8.35 -2.98
N GLY A 112 -18.67 9.43 -2.74
CA GLY A 112 -19.14 10.66 -2.09
C GLY A 112 -19.54 10.51 -0.62
N THR A 113 -19.58 9.27 -0.10
CA THR A 113 -19.92 8.94 1.29
C THR A 113 -18.68 8.82 2.18
N PHE A 114 -17.49 8.90 1.60
CA PHE A 114 -16.24 8.73 2.31
C PHE A 114 -15.93 9.96 3.15
N ASN A 115 -16.09 9.83 4.47
CA ASN A 115 -15.74 10.89 5.40
C ASN A 115 -14.25 10.79 5.76
N PHE A 116 -13.44 11.70 5.20
CA PHE A 116 -11.99 11.74 5.43
C PHE A 116 -11.56 11.96 6.88
N ARG A 117 -12.50 12.26 7.78
CA ARG A 117 -12.26 12.36 9.23
C ARG A 117 -12.27 11.02 9.96
N GLN A 118 -12.70 9.94 9.29
CA GLN A 118 -12.66 8.60 9.86
C GLN A 118 -11.29 7.95 9.60
N PRO A 119 -10.80 7.08 10.51
CA PRO A 119 -9.49 6.43 10.37
C PRO A 119 -9.24 5.73 9.02
N LEU A 120 -10.32 5.25 8.37
CA LEU A 120 -10.34 4.66 7.04
C LEU A 120 -9.67 5.52 5.95
N ALA A 121 -9.73 6.84 6.10
CA ALA A 121 -9.19 7.80 5.15
C ALA A 121 -7.67 7.93 5.21
N LYS A 122 -7.10 7.80 6.40
CA LYS A 122 -5.65 7.78 6.57
C LYS A 122 -5.06 6.49 6.00
N ALA A 123 -5.80 5.39 6.08
CA ALA A 123 -5.40 4.09 5.55
C ALA A 123 -5.13 4.13 4.02
N ILE A 124 -5.84 4.96 3.25
CA ILE A 124 -5.71 5.02 1.79
C ILE A 124 -4.34 5.52 1.29
N LEU A 125 -3.58 6.19 2.15
CA LEU A 125 -2.25 6.72 1.82
C LEU A 125 -1.23 5.61 1.57
N TYR A 126 -1.29 4.50 2.32
CA TYR A 126 -0.35 3.40 2.13
C TYR A 126 -0.46 2.78 0.72
N PRO A 127 -1.67 2.40 0.23
CA PRO A 127 -1.79 1.86 -1.12
C PRO A 127 -1.32 2.84 -2.21
N LEU A 128 -1.70 4.11 -2.09
CA LEU A 128 -1.27 5.15 -3.04
C LEU A 128 0.24 5.38 -3.02
N PHE A 129 0.84 5.34 -1.83
CA PHE A 129 2.27 5.50 -1.66
C PHE A 129 3.05 4.38 -2.36
N ILE A 130 2.71 3.11 -2.10
CA ILE A 130 3.37 1.96 -2.73
C ILE A 130 3.16 1.99 -4.25
N ALA A 131 1.93 2.16 -4.72
CA ALA A 131 1.64 2.23 -6.15
C ALA A 131 2.30 3.45 -6.82
N GLY A 132 2.46 4.57 -6.11
CA GLY A 132 3.17 5.74 -6.62
C GLY A 132 4.67 5.51 -6.71
N LEU A 133 5.27 5.03 -5.63
CA LEU A 133 6.71 4.82 -5.54
C LEU A 133 7.24 3.90 -6.64
N LEU A 134 6.50 2.84 -6.95
CA LEU A 134 6.85 1.83 -7.96
C LEU A 134 6.44 2.23 -9.40
N ALA A 135 6.19 3.51 -9.67
CA ALA A 135 5.96 4.00 -11.02
C ALA A 135 7.27 4.03 -11.84
N GLU A 136 7.32 3.30 -12.95
CA GLU A 136 8.56 3.16 -13.73
C GLU A 136 8.70 4.17 -14.88
N ASN A 137 7.59 4.65 -15.42
CA ASN A 137 7.57 5.50 -16.62
C ASN A 137 6.69 6.74 -16.45
N ALA A 138 6.77 7.65 -17.43
CA ALA A 138 6.06 8.93 -17.37
C ALA A 138 4.53 8.79 -17.32
N GLN A 139 3.96 7.78 -17.99
CA GLN A 139 2.52 7.51 -17.95
C GLN A 139 2.12 7.09 -16.54
N GLU A 140 2.88 6.19 -15.92
CA GLU A 140 2.64 5.69 -14.58
C GLU A 140 2.76 6.77 -13.50
N GLN A 141 3.77 7.63 -13.61
CA GLN A 141 3.94 8.79 -12.73
C GLN A 141 2.80 9.81 -12.89
N ARG A 142 2.32 10.01 -14.12
CA ARG A 142 1.15 10.85 -14.40
C ARG A 142 -0.10 10.30 -13.71
N LEU A 143 -0.34 9.00 -13.82
CA LEU A 143 -1.50 8.37 -13.18
C LEU A 143 -1.45 8.47 -11.65
N THR A 144 -0.27 8.32 -11.06
CA THR A 144 -0.06 8.59 -9.62
C THR A 144 -0.45 10.02 -9.25
N ARG A 145 0.04 11.03 -9.99
CA ARG A 145 -0.34 12.43 -9.73
C ARG A 145 -1.84 12.65 -9.79
N VAL A 146 -2.51 12.06 -10.78
CA VAL A 146 -3.97 12.13 -10.92
C VAL A 146 -4.67 11.51 -9.71
N ALA A 147 -4.23 10.34 -9.23
CA ALA A 147 -4.82 9.69 -8.07
C ALA A 147 -4.66 10.53 -6.78
N PHE A 148 -3.48 11.11 -6.55
CA PHE A 148 -3.25 12.01 -5.41
C PHE A 148 -4.06 13.30 -5.54
N GLN A 149 -4.21 13.86 -6.75
CA GLN A 149 -5.02 15.05 -6.97
C GLN A 149 -6.49 14.80 -6.60
N TYR A 150 -7.06 13.67 -7.02
CA TYR A 150 -8.42 13.30 -6.61
C TYR A 150 -8.57 13.21 -5.09
N LEU A 151 -7.55 12.71 -4.39
CA LEU A 151 -7.57 12.64 -2.94
C LEU A 151 -7.49 14.03 -2.30
N MET A 152 -6.58 14.89 -2.76
CA MET A 152 -6.38 16.25 -2.24
C MET A 152 -7.60 17.15 -2.45
N GLU A 153 -8.29 17.03 -3.59
CA GLU A 153 -9.53 17.78 -3.87
C GLU A 153 -10.67 17.43 -2.90
N ASN A 154 -10.59 16.28 -2.22
CA ASN A 154 -11.65 15.76 -1.36
C ASN A 154 -11.23 15.55 0.11
N GLY A 155 -9.93 15.69 0.45
CA GLY A 155 -9.33 15.33 1.75
C GLY A 155 -8.60 16.47 2.50
N GLU A 156 -7.65 16.13 3.38
CA GLU A 156 -6.84 17.08 4.17
C GLU A 156 -5.49 17.39 3.50
N GLU A 157 -5.52 18.18 2.41
CA GLU A 157 -4.45 18.57 1.47
C GLU A 157 -2.96 18.46 1.90
N ARG A 158 -2.63 18.70 3.17
CA ARG A 158 -1.24 18.77 3.66
C ARG A 158 -0.52 17.42 3.69
N THR A 159 -1.16 16.32 4.10
CA THR A 159 -0.44 15.04 4.28
C THR A 159 -0.19 14.37 2.92
N GLU A 160 -1.22 14.35 2.09
CA GLU A 160 -1.23 13.86 0.73
C GLU A 160 -0.16 14.55 -0.12
N GLN A 161 -0.03 15.87 -0.02
CA GLN A 161 0.98 16.63 -0.74
C GLN A 161 2.40 16.26 -0.29
N VAL A 162 2.62 16.06 1.01
CA VAL A 162 3.93 15.63 1.53
C VAL A 162 4.30 14.25 0.99
N VAL A 163 3.37 13.30 0.99
CA VAL A 163 3.56 11.96 0.39
C VAL A 163 3.85 12.09 -1.13
N LEU A 164 3.08 12.95 -1.79
CA LEU A 164 3.31 13.55 -3.11
C LEU A 164 4.79 13.79 -3.42
N ASP A 165 5.34 14.67 -2.59
CA ASP A 165 6.66 15.25 -2.76
C ASP A 165 7.77 14.22 -2.48
N ILE A 166 7.59 13.34 -1.49
CA ILE A 166 8.52 12.22 -1.21
C ILE A 166 8.65 11.34 -2.46
N ILE A 167 7.52 10.86 -3.01
CA ILE A 167 7.49 10.00 -4.19
C ILE A 167 8.16 10.70 -5.37
N THR A 168 7.82 11.98 -5.60
CA THR A 168 8.35 12.76 -6.72
C THR A 168 9.87 12.98 -6.58
N LYS A 169 10.38 13.18 -5.37
CA LYS A 169 11.81 13.30 -5.10
C LYS A 169 12.54 12.00 -5.43
N ILE A 170 11.95 10.86 -5.08
CA ILE A 170 12.54 9.54 -5.38
C ILE A 170 12.55 9.26 -6.87
N TRP A 171 11.50 9.59 -7.61
CA TRP A 171 11.52 9.45 -9.08
C TRP A 171 12.61 10.28 -9.75
N LYS A 172 12.91 11.48 -9.23
CA LYS A 172 13.97 12.34 -9.75
C LYS A 172 15.37 11.78 -9.45
N ASN A 173 15.55 11.19 -8.27
CA ASN A 173 16.83 10.70 -7.78
C ASN A 173 17.12 9.25 -8.16
N GLY A 174 16.08 8.44 -8.41
CA GLY A 174 16.13 6.99 -8.45
C GLY A 174 16.17 6.37 -9.85
N ARG A 175 16.86 6.99 -10.82
CA ARG A 175 17.06 6.36 -12.14
C ARG A 175 17.87 5.05 -12.06
N ASP A 176 18.68 4.87 -11.01
CA ASP A 176 19.63 3.75 -10.88
C ASP A 176 19.44 2.88 -9.62
N GLY A 177 18.41 3.13 -8.79
CA GLY A 177 18.14 2.36 -7.57
C GLY A 177 17.12 1.25 -7.80
N ASP A 178 17.38 0.06 -7.25
CA ASP A 178 16.40 -1.03 -7.20
C ASP A 178 15.16 -0.67 -6.35
N GLU A 179 14.10 -1.48 -6.44
CA GLU A 179 12.82 -1.21 -5.77
C GLU A 179 12.93 -1.17 -4.23
N VAL A 180 13.80 -1.99 -3.62
CA VAL A 180 14.02 -1.97 -2.15
C VAL A 180 14.70 -0.69 -1.73
N SER A 181 15.70 -0.23 -2.47
CA SER A 181 16.38 1.04 -2.20
C SER A 181 15.40 2.20 -2.27
N LYS A 182 14.48 2.18 -3.25
CA LYS A 182 13.38 3.17 -3.33
C LYS A 182 12.48 3.11 -2.11
N LEU A 183 12.05 1.92 -1.67
CA LEU A 183 11.23 1.74 -0.46
C LEU A 183 11.91 2.24 0.80
N MET A 184 13.19 1.91 0.98
CA MET A 184 13.97 2.32 2.15
C MET A 184 14.09 3.85 2.21
N MET A 185 14.52 4.49 1.13
CA MET A 185 14.61 5.96 1.05
C MET A 185 13.26 6.64 1.27
N ALA A 186 12.18 6.06 0.76
CA ALA A 186 10.83 6.61 0.94
C ALA A 186 10.35 6.50 2.37
N THR A 187 10.62 5.36 3.02
CA THR A 187 10.25 5.10 4.41
C THR A 187 11.02 6.01 5.36
N GLU A 188 12.32 6.20 5.12
CA GLU A 188 13.15 7.14 5.88
C GLU A 188 12.64 8.58 5.76
N ALA A 189 12.36 9.04 4.54
CA ALA A 189 11.83 10.39 4.30
C ALA A 189 10.43 10.59 4.94
N ALA A 190 9.57 9.58 4.92
CA ALA A 190 8.27 9.65 5.58
C ALA A 190 8.40 9.75 7.10
N ALA A 191 9.32 8.98 7.69
CA ALA A 191 9.61 9.03 9.13
C ALA A 191 10.18 10.39 9.56
N GLU A 192 11.11 10.97 8.80
CA GLU A 192 11.66 12.31 9.07
C GLU A 192 10.59 13.41 9.09
N LEU A 193 9.57 13.26 8.25
CA LEU A 193 8.48 14.22 8.09
C LEU A 193 7.27 13.92 8.99
N ASN A 194 7.37 12.93 9.88
CA ASN A 194 6.29 12.44 10.75
C ASN A 194 5.00 12.10 9.97
N VAL A 195 5.15 11.58 8.76
CA VAL A 195 4.02 11.08 7.99
C VAL A 195 3.74 9.66 8.46
N GLU A 196 2.63 9.47 9.16
CA GLU A 196 2.07 8.15 9.42
C GLU A 196 1.51 7.57 8.12
N LEU A 197 2.39 7.06 7.27
CA LEU A 197 2.00 6.01 6.35
C LEU A 197 1.72 4.81 7.23
N HIS A 198 0.52 4.25 7.14
CA HIS A 198 0.19 2.95 7.75
C HIS A 198 0.96 1.83 7.03
N LEU A 199 2.29 1.93 7.05
CA LEU A 199 3.27 0.90 6.77
C LEU A 199 3.19 -0.02 7.97
N TYR A 200 2.12 -0.82 7.98
CA TYR A 200 1.90 -1.86 8.97
C TYR A 200 2.96 -2.94 8.78
#